data_AF-A0A835TPS4-F1
#
_entry.id   AF-A0A835TPS4-F1
#
_cell.length_a   1.000
_cell.length_b   1.000
_cell.length_c   1.000
_cell.angle_alpha   90.00
_cell.angle_beta   90.00
_cell.angle_gamma   90.00
#
_symmetry.space_group_name_H-M   'P 1'
#
loop_
_entity.id
_entity.type
_entity.pdbx_description
1 polymer ?
#
loop_
_entity_poly.entity_id
_entity_poly.type
_entity_poly.pdbx_seq_one_letter_code
_entity_poly.pdbx_strand_id
1 'polypeptide(L)'
;MLGQELGTVVTRQTGAVDPHGQGPIYVCTTNDALDWVLEVTPRSRRRDLVLFQNGWLAPWLGHNSLWLGGAGEAAAAKDLGAAAADVAEGKAAARKAAGVGAVTGPTTTATGAGAGAAPGVAGEGDEVTLVALYMAAGPDGTAKDGLRTVASGRWAHHVSRTLARGGVRCRAVRGADMYVAVVEKLLWACVFWMLSSALGGMKVGDIVEEHRDDVAALTAELLPPLCRQLRAMAAVPAAAVAVAAGEEEDSAGREAAGAAAAAAATLEAGTERVVAALVEYSLSIAGAVPSRDMAVAEFRWRNGALLDMGPTPRHVAWLRRAGVPQELLQAHGVAAGV
;
A
#
# COMPACT_ATOMS: atom_id res chain seq x y z
N MET A 1 5.50 23.66 4.82
CA MET A 1 6.27 22.79 5.75
C MET A 1 7.15 21.76 5.02
N LEU A 2 7.24 21.79 3.70
CA LEU A 2 8.09 20.90 2.91
C LEU A 2 8.67 21.80 1.81
N GLY A 3 9.96 22.16 1.91
CA GLY A 3 10.57 23.25 1.13
C GLY A 3 10.55 23.06 -0.40
N GLN A 4 11.27 23.94 -1.11
CA GLN A 4 11.42 23.94 -2.58
C GLN A 4 12.02 22.65 -3.17
N GLU A 5 12.39 21.67 -2.35
CA GLU A 5 12.93 20.36 -2.74
C GLU A 5 11.88 19.26 -2.93
N LEU A 6 10.59 19.54 -2.73
CA LEU A 6 9.56 18.54 -2.99
C LEU A 6 9.52 18.19 -4.47
N GLY A 7 9.60 16.89 -4.77
CA GLY A 7 9.21 16.36 -6.07
C GLY A 7 7.74 16.70 -6.42
N THR A 8 7.30 16.30 -7.60
CA THR A 8 5.94 16.56 -8.07
C THR A 8 4.92 15.87 -7.15
N VAL A 9 3.81 16.53 -6.82
CA VAL A 9 2.70 15.92 -6.06
C VAL A 9 1.48 15.78 -6.97
N VAL A 10 0.99 14.55 -7.10
CA VAL A 10 -0.23 14.23 -7.84
C VAL A 10 -1.39 14.08 -6.86
N THR A 11 -2.38 14.95 -7.03
CA THR A 11 -3.66 14.97 -6.33
C THR A 11 -4.77 14.95 -7.38
N ARG A 12 -6.05 14.77 -7.00
CA ARG A 12 -7.16 14.81 -7.96
C ARG A 12 -7.35 16.14 -8.71
N GLN A 13 -6.64 17.20 -8.31
CA GLN A 13 -6.67 18.52 -8.94
C GLN A 13 -5.43 18.79 -9.80
N THR A 14 -4.47 17.86 -9.83
CA THR A 14 -3.23 18.03 -10.59
C THR A 14 -3.51 17.91 -12.09
N GLY A 15 -2.91 18.80 -12.90
CA GLY A 15 -2.92 18.68 -14.35
C GLY A 15 -1.96 17.60 -14.87
N ALA A 16 -1.61 17.66 -16.15
CA ALA A 16 -0.59 16.75 -16.71
C ALA A 16 0.76 16.92 -16.00
N VAL A 17 1.43 15.81 -15.68
CA VAL A 17 2.79 15.80 -15.15
C VAL A 17 3.76 16.21 -16.26
N ASP A 18 4.70 17.09 -15.93
CA ASP A 18 5.74 17.55 -16.85
C ASP A 18 6.59 16.38 -17.36
N PRO A 19 6.62 16.09 -18.68
CA PRO A 19 7.44 15.00 -19.24
C PRO A 19 8.95 15.22 -19.06
N HIS A 20 9.41 16.45 -18.85
CA HIS A 20 10.82 16.80 -18.65
C HIS A 20 11.18 17.09 -17.19
N GLY A 21 10.21 16.99 -16.28
CA GLY A 21 10.44 17.15 -14.86
C GLY A 21 11.40 16.09 -14.30
N GLN A 22 11.99 16.39 -13.16
CA GLN A 22 12.94 15.51 -12.46
C GLN A 22 12.44 15.20 -11.04
N GLY A 23 12.99 14.15 -10.45
CA GLY A 23 12.69 13.78 -9.07
C GLY A 23 11.42 12.94 -8.90
N PRO A 24 11.07 12.60 -7.64
CA PRO A 24 9.94 11.73 -7.33
C PRO A 24 8.59 12.38 -7.65
N ILE A 25 7.60 11.55 -7.91
CA ILE A 25 6.20 11.94 -8.09
C ILE A 25 5.38 11.30 -6.97
N TYR A 26 5.00 12.07 -5.96
CA TYR A 26 4.20 11.61 -4.83
C TYR A 26 2.74 11.45 -5.24
N VAL A 27 2.23 10.22 -5.21
CA VAL A 27 0.82 9.94 -5.51
C VAL A 27 0.00 10.05 -4.22
N CYS A 28 -0.64 11.20 -4.03
CA CYS A 28 -1.47 11.53 -2.88
C CYS A 28 -2.96 11.49 -3.23
N THR A 29 -3.38 10.42 -3.92
CA THR A 29 -4.77 10.12 -4.26
C THR A 29 -5.19 8.78 -3.64
N THR A 30 -6.49 8.54 -3.62
CA THR A 30 -7.10 7.24 -3.31
C THR A 30 -6.91 6.25 -4.47
N ASN A 31 -7.10 4.96 -4.18
CA ASN A 31 -6.82 3.88 -5.14
C ASN A 31 -7.70 3.92 -6.40
N ASP A 32 -8.94 4.39 -6.30
CA ASP A 32 -9.88 4.56 -7.42
C ASP A 32 -9.40 5.57 -8.48
N ALA A 33 -8.47 6.45 -8.13
CA ALA A 33 -7.89 7.43 -9.04
C ALA A 33 -6.56 6.96 -9.68
N LEU A 34 -6.10 5.74 -9.41
CA LEU A 34 -4.79 5.28 -9.89
C LEU A 34 -4.69 5.18 -11.41
N ASP A 35 -5.76 4.79 -12.10
CA ASP A 35 -5.79 4.76 -13.57
C ASP A 35 -5.61 6.17 -14.14
N TRP A 36 -6.33 7.15 -13.57
CA TRP A 36 -6.18 8.56 -13.91
C TRP A 36 -4.76 9.08 -13.65
N VAL A 37 -4.09 8.65 -12.55
CA VAL A 37 -2.69 9.00 -12.28
C VAL A 37 -1.78 8.58 -13.44
N LEU A 38 -2.01 7.40 -14.03
CA LEU A 38 -1.24 6.92 -15.18
C LEU A 38 -1.58 7.64 -16.49
N GLU A 39 -2.80 8.14 -16.63
CA GLU A 39 -3.21 8.98 -17.77
C GLU A 39 -2.50 10.33 -17.75
N VAL A 40 -2.39 10.96 -16.57
CA VAL A 40 -1.73 12.27 -16.43
C VAL A 40 -0.21 12.17 -16.27
N THR A 41 0.33 10.97 -16.08
CA THR A 41 1.78 10.73 -15.95
C THR A 41 2.36 10.14 -17.24
N PRO A 42 3.22 10.88 -17.97
CA PRO A 42 3.90 10.37 -19.15
C PRO A 42 4.65 9.07 -18.87
N ARG A 43 4.66 8.13 -19.82
CA ARG A 43 5.32 6.82 -19.65
C ARG A 43 6.78 6.95 -19.20
N SER A 44 7.53 7.91 -19.75
CA SER A 44 8.92 8.20 -19.37
C SER A 44 9.11 8.53 -17.87
N ARG A 45 8.07 9.05 -17.23
CA ARG A 45 8.03 9.48 -15.82
C ARG A 45 7.38 8.47 -14.88
N ARG A 46 6.81 7.37 -15.36
CA ARG A 46 6.11 6.37 -14.49
C ARG A 46 7.05 5.71 -13.50
N ARG A 47 8.31 5.49 -13.88
CA ARG A 47 9.39 5.08 -12.97
C ARG A 47 9.63 6.02 -11.79
N ASP A 48 9.14 7.26 -11.83
CA ASP A 48 9.29 8.23 -10.76
C ASP A 48 8.13 8.23 -9.75
N LEU A 49 7.10 7.42 -9.99
CA LEU A 49 5.94 7.32 -9.10
C LEU A 49 6.34 6.76 -7.73
N VAL A 50 5.86 7.46 -6.69
CA VAL A 50 5.93 7.06 -5.29
C VAL A 50 4.51 6.85 -4.79
N LEU A 51 4.14 5.58 -4.62
CA LEU A 51 2.81 5.14 -4.23
C LEU A 51 2.69 5.07 -2.71
N PHE A 52 1.64 5.69 -2.16
CA PHE A 52 1.26 5.63 -0.73
C PHE A 52 -0.03 4.85 -0.49
N GLN A 53 -0.53 4.21 -1.54
CA GLN A 53 -1.82 3.55 -1.58
C GLN A 53 -1.84 2.33 -0.65
N ASN A 54 -3.00 2.11 -0.03
CA ASN A 54 -3.24 0.98 0.86
C ASN A 54 -3.88 -0.17 0.10
N GLY A 55 -3.82 -1.38 0.64
CA GLY A 55 -4.49 -2.54 0.06
C GLY A 55 -3.61 -3.36 -0.91
N TRP A 56 -4.26 -4.25 -1.65
CA TRP A 56 -3.61 -5.20 -2.57
C TRP A 56 -3.50 -4.61 -3.98
N LEU A 57 -2.40 -3.92 -4.26
CA LEU A 57 -2.16 -3.28 -5.57
C LEU A 57 -1.57 -4.21 -6.63
N ALA A 58 -1.14 -5.42 -6.25
CA ALA A 58 -0.40 -6.29 -7.14
C ALA A 58 -1.09 -6.58 -8.49
N PRO A 59 -2.42 -6.85 -8.55
CA PRO A 59 -3.09 -7.00 -9.83
C PRO A 59 -2.99 -5.73 -10.67
N TRP A 60 -3.26 -4.56 -10.07
CA TRP A 60 -3.21 -3.29 -10.78
C TRP A 60 -1.81 -2.95 -11.31
N LEU A 61 -0.76 -3.21 -10.52
CA LEU A 61 0.63 -3.07 -10.96
C LEU A 61 0.91 -3.96 -12.18
N GLY A 62 0.56 -5.25 -12.10
CA GLY A 62 0.76 -6.20 -13.19
C GLY A 62 0.03 -5.83 -14.47
N HIS A 63 -1.24 -5.40 -14.40
CA HIS A 63 -2.01 -4.95 -15.57
C HIS A 63 -1.41 -3.72 -16.25
N ASN A 64 -0.67 -2.89 -15.52
CA ASN A 64 -0.09 -1.65 -16.02
C ASN A 64 1.41 -1.77 -16.35
N SER A 65 1.95 -3.00 -16.38
CA SER A 65 3.38 -3.26 -16.57
C SER A 65 4.24 -2.49 -15.56
N LEU A 66 3.81 -2.45 -14.30
CA LEU A 66 4.55 -1.86 -13.19
C LEU A 66 4.95 -2.97 -12.21
N TRP A 67 6.10 -2.80 -11.56
CA TRP A 67 6.49 -3.70 -10.48
C TRP A 67 7.17 -2.95 -9.33
N LEU A 68 7.23 -3.62 -8.18
CA LEU A 68 7.94 -3.11 -7.02
C LEU A 68 9.44 -3.24 -7.22
N GLY A 69 10.15 -2.13 -7.08
CA GLY A 69 11.59 -2.12 -7.12
C GLY A 69 12.28 -2.88 -6.02
N GLY A 70 13.48 -3.36 -6.32
CA GLY A 70 14.48 -3.68 -5.31
C GLY A 70 14.86 -2.44 -4.51
N ALA A 71 15.57 -2.59 -3.39
CA ALA A 71 16.17 -1.42 -2.75
C ALA A 71 17.27 -0.92 -3.69
N GLY A 72 16.99 0.15 -4.43
CA GLY A 72 17.98 0.78 -5.28
C GLY A 72 19.13 1.33 -4.44
N GLU A 73 20.30 0.73 -4.54
CA GLU A 73 21.55 1.42 -4.24
C GLU A 73 21.90 2.34 -5.43
N ALA A 74 22.42 3.54 -5.16
CA ALA A 74 23.24 4.37 -6.08
C ALA A 74 22.69 5.66 -6.78
N ALA A 75 21.49 6.19 -6.51
CA ALA A 75 21.13 7.53 -7.03
C ALA A 75 21.32 8.70 -6.03
N ALA A 76 21.71 8.43 -4.78
CA ALA A 76 21.73 9.44 -3.71
C ALA A 76 23.05 10.23 -3.58
N ALA A 77 24.06 10.03 -4.44
CA ALA A 77 25.42 10.49 -4.15
C ALA A 77 25.87 11.78 -4.88
N LYS A 78 25.11 12.35 -5.83
CA LYS A 78 25.62 13.49 -6.61
C LYS A 78 25.12 14.90 -6.25
N ASP A 79 23.98 15.06 -5.56
CA ASP A 79 23.39 16.41 -5.39
C ASP A 79 23.19 16.88 -3.93
N LEU A 80 23.81 16.26 -2.93
CA LEU A 80 23.51 16.53 -1.51
C LEU A 80 24.56 17.36 -0.74
N GLY A 81 25.41 18.13 -1.44
CA GLY A 81 26.45 18.95 -0.81
C GLY A 81 25.98 20.21 -0.06
N ALA A 82 24.72 20.64 -0.20
CA ALA A 82 24.27 21.95 0.30
C ALA A 82 23.28 21.89 1.49
N ALA A 83 22.53 20.80 1.67
CA ALA A 83 21.37 20.77 2.57
C ALA A 83 21.68 20.60 4.07
N ALA A 84 22.94 20.34 4.45
CA ALA A 84 23.33 20.11 5.84
C ALA A 84 23.44 21.40 6.68
N ALA A 85 23.56 22.57 6.03
CA ALA A 85 23.71 23.85 6.72
C ALA A 85 22.37 24.44 7.19
N ASP A 86 21.26 24.18 6.49
CA ASP A 86 19.98 24.89 6.70
C ASP A 86 19.12 24.32 7.85
N VAL A 87 19.46 23.14 8.38
CA VAL A 87 18.71 22.48 9.47
C VAL A 87 18.78 23.27 10.79
N ALA A 88 19.83 24.08 10.97
CA ALA A 88 19.99 24.91 12.16
C ALA A 88 19.07 26.15 12.17
N GLU A 89 18.71 26.68 11.00
CA GLU A 89 17.99 27.95 10.87
C GLU A 89 16.46 27.77 10.81
N GLY A 90 15.97 26.63 10.31
CA GLY A 90 14.54 26.34 10.13
C GLY A 90 13.72 26.16 11.43
N LYS A 91 14.37 25.98 12.59
CA LYS A 91 13.69 25.83 13.89
C LYS A 91 13.04 27.13 14.41
N ALA A 92 13.43 28.29 13.90
CA ALA A 92 12.96 29.58 14.41
C ALA A 92 11.68 30.11 13.70
N ALA A 93 11.39 29.69 12.47
CA ALA A 93 10.37 30.35 11.63
C ALA A 93 8.96 29.73 11.70
N ALA A 94 8.79 28.51 12.22
CA ALA A 94 7.54 27.76 12.15
C ALA A 94 6.42 28.22 13.13
N ARG A 95 6.54 29.40 13.76
CA ARG A 95 5.54 29.93 14.72
C ARG A 95 4.51 30.89 14.11
N LYS A 96 4.51 31.16 12.80
CA LYS A 96 3.57 32.13 12.22
C LYS A 96 3.17 31.81 10.78
N ALA A 97 2.12 31.00 10.62
CA ALA A 97 1.14 31.10 9.54
C ALA A 97 0.11 29.96 9.68
N ALA A 98 -1.02 30.27 10.30
CA ALA A 98 -2.24 29.47 10.27
C ALA A 98 -3.16 30.02 9.16
N GLY A 99 -3.80 29.15 8.39
CA GLY A 99 -4.82 29.56 7.43
C GLY A 99 -5.34 28.48 6.49
N VAL A 100 -6.41 27.79 6.92
CA VAL A 100 -7.64 27.35 6.20
C VAL A 100 -7.49 26.60 4.85
N GLY A 101 -8.18 25.49 4.55
CA GLY A 101 -9.33 24.89 5.22
C GLY A 101 -9.74 23.52 4.65
N ALA A 102 -10.57 22.84 5.43
CA ALA A 102 -11.22 21.57 5.11
C ALA A 102 -12.42 21.80 4.17
N VAL A 103 -12.62 20.88 3.21
CA VAL A 103 -13.83 20.85 2.38
C VAL A 103 -14.35 19.42 2.30
N THR A 104 -15.63 19.26 2.64
CA THR A 104 -16.44 18.04 2.56
C THR A 104 -17.38 18.07 1.35
N GLY A 105 -17.51 16.93 0.66
CA GLY A 105 -18.62 16.54 -0.25
C GLY A 105 -18.37 16.73 -1.75
N PRO A 106 -19.19 16.14 -2.67
CA PRO A 106 -20.20 15.08 -2.51
C PRO A 106 -19.89 13.77 -3.28
N THR A 107 -20.68 12.73 -3.00
CA THR A 107 -20.68 11.41 -3.63
C THR A 107 -21.26 11.46 -5.04
N THR A 108 -20.55 10.93 -6.04
CA THR A 108 -21.12 10.59 -7.35
C THR A 108 -20.82 9.15 -7.72
N THR A 109 -21.90 8.41 -7.98
CA THR A 109 -21.95 7.07 -8.55
C THR A 109 -21.43 7.04 -9.98
N ALA A 110 -20.49 6.14 -10.28
CA ALA A 110 -20.22 5.69 -11.64
C ALA A 110 -20.14 4.16 -11.67
N THR A 111 -21.04 3.61 -12.46
CA THR A 111 -21.29 2.20 -12.76
C THR A 111 -20.34 1.67 -13.85
N GLY A 112 -19.80 0.47 -13.63
CA GLY A 112 -19.77 -0.57 -14.67
C GLY A 112 -18.46 -0.85 -15.43
N ALA A 113 -18.20 -2.16 -15.56
CA ALA A 113 -17.32 -2.89 -16.47
C ALA A 113 -15.83 -3.03 -16.05
N GLY A 114 -15.22 -4.22 -16.06
CA GLY A 114 -15.70 -5.53 -16.45
C GLY A 114 -14.68 -6.62 -16.08
N ALA A 115 -15.20 -7.83 -15.95
CA ALA A 115 -14.47 -9.05 -15.65
C ALA A 115 -13.56 -9.50 -16.80
N GLY A 116 -12.47 -10.19 -16.44
CA GLY A 116 -11.83 -11.25 -17.23
C GLY A 116 -11.25 -10.86 -18.59
N ALA A 117 -9.96 -10.57 -18.63
CA ALA A 117 -9.14 -10.76 -19.84
C ALA A 117 -7.70 -11.13 -19.45
N ALA A 118 -7.17 -12.13 -20.16
CA ALA A 118 -5.81 -12.66 -19.99
C ALA A 118 -4.73 -11.57 -20.17
N PRO A 119 -3.58 -11.64 -19.49
CA PRO A 119 -2.57 -10.60 -19.58
C PRO A 119 -1.90 -10.60 -20.96
N GLY A 120 -1.96 -9.45 -21.61
CA GLY A 120 -1.30 -9.16 -22.87
C GLY A 120 0.22 -9.01 -22.72
N VAL A 121 0.90 -9.62 -23.68
CA VAL A 121 2.23 -9.35 -24.27
C VAL A 121 3.24 -8.54 -23.45
N ALA A 122 4.36 -9.19 -23.12
CA ALA A 122 5.56 -8.64 -22.51
C ALA A 122 6.05 -7.37 -23.24
N GLY A 123 5.96 -6.24 -22.56
CA GLY A 123 6.62 -4.99 -22.92
C GLY A 123 7.34 -4.45 -21.69
N GLU A 124 8.45 -3.76 -21.94
CA GLU A 124 9.26 -3.00 -20.98
C GLU A 124 8.36 -2.28 -19.96
N GLY A 125 8.31 -2.82 -18.75
CA GLY A 125 7.57 -2.20 -17.66
C GLY A 125 8.47 -1.29 -16.83
N ASP A 126 7.87 -0.61 -15.86
CA ASP A 126 8.58 0.34 -15.01
C ASP A 126 8.60 -0.11 -13.54
N GLU A 127 9.78 -0.01 -12.94
CA GLU A 127 9.94 -0.05 -11.49
C GLU A 127 9.28 1.18 -10.85
N VAL A 128 8.41 0.98 -9.87
CA VAL A 128 7.86 2.06 -9.03
C VAL A 128 8.36 1.98 -7.59
N THR A 129 8.32 3.12 -6.91
CA THR A 129 8.54 3.16 -5.46
C THR A 129 7.21 2.99 -4.74
N LEU A 130 7.13 2.06 -3.79
CA LEU A 130 5.95 1.86 -2.93
C LEU A 130 6.30 2.12 -1.48
N VAL A 131 5.36 2.71 -0.75
CA VAL A 131 5.46 3.03 0.68
C VAL A 131 4.37 2.29 1.45
N ALA A 132 4.77 1.35 2.30
CA ALA A 132 3.88 0.74 3.28
C ALA A 132 3.79 1.69 4.48
N LEU A 133 2.94 2.71 4.35
CA LEU A 133 2.82 3.81 5.32
C LEU A 133 2.11 3.44 6.64
N TYR A 134 2.82 3.36 7.76
CA TYR A 134 2.26 3.21 9.10
C TYR A 134 2.32 4.55 9.82
N MET A 135 1.22 5.30 9.77
CA MET A 135 1.04 6.54 10.53
C MET A 135 -0.45 6.83 10.73
N ALA A 136 -0.77 7.66 11.71
CA ALA A 136 -2.08 8.31 11.80
C ALA A 136 -1.92 9.79 11.46
N ALA A 137 -2.80 10.33 10.62
CA ALA A 137 -2.88 11.77 10.36
C ALA A 137 -4.04 12.38 11.16
N GLY A 138 -3.76 13.47 11.86
CA GLY A 138 -4.76 14.29 12.52
C GLY A 138 -5.40 15.30 11.55
N PRO A 139 -6.62 15.79 11.87
CA PRO A 139 -7.31 16.80 11.05
C PRO A 139 -6.59 18.16 11.04
N ASP A 140 -5.68 18.39 11.99
CA ASP A 140 -4.81 19.56 12.11
C ASP A 140 -3.51 19.42 11.30
N GLY A 141 -3.37 18.37 10.51
CA GLY A 141 -2.16 18.08 9.72
C GLY A 141 -1.02 17.47 10.55
N THR A 142 -1.26 17.12 11.83
CA THR A 142 -0.28 16.37 12.61
C THR A 142 -0.17 14.94 12.10
N ALA A 143 1.03 14.36 12.20
CA ALA A 143 1.26 12.94 11.91
C ALA A 143 1.79 12.27 13.18
N LYS A 144 1.17 11.15 13.55
CA LYS A 144 1.69 10.23 14.56
C LYS A 144 2.36 9.06 13.86
N ASP A 145 3.66 8.91 14.09
CA ASP A 145 4.45 7.79 13.60
C ASP A 145 3.89 6.45 14.11
N GLY A 146 3.66 5.50 13.20
CA GLY A 146 3.28 4.12 13.50
C GLY A 146 4.49 3.17 13.58
N LEU A 147 5.71 3.70 13.47
CA LEU A 147 7.00 3.06 13.72
C LEU A 147 7.41 1.93 12.76
N ARG A 148 6.51 1.53 11.86
CA ARG A 148 6.68 0.38 10.96
C ARG A 148 6.69 0.77 9.48
N THR A 149 6.72 2.07 9.16
CA THR A 149 6.74 2.52 7.77
C THR A 149 8.00 2.04 7.06
N VAL A 150 7.80 1.43 5.89
CA VAL A 150 8.88 1.03 4.99
C VAL A 150 8.62 1.51 3.57
N ALA A 151 9.68 1.70 2.80
CA ALA A 151 9.60 2.02 1.38
C ALA A 151 10.59 1.15 0.58
N SER A 152 10.21 0.77 -0.62
CA SER A 152 11.07 0.03 -1.58
C SER A 152 10.98 0.65 -2.96
N GLY A 153 12.07 0.53 -3.72
CA GLY A 153 12.24 1.13 -5.05
C GLY A 153 13.17 2.34 -5.04
N ARG A 154 13.49 2.83 -6.23
CA ARG A 154 14.51 3.87 -6.46
C ARG A 154 14.42 5.13 -5.59
N TRP A 155 13.21 5.55 -5.16
CA TRP A 155 13.02 6.76 -4.34
C TRP A 155 12.92 6.47 -2.84
N ALA A 156 13.09 5.22 -2.40
CA ALA A 156 12.88 4.82 -1.00
C ALA A 156 13.70 5.64 0.01
N HIS A 157 14.97 5.93 -0.28
CA HIS A 157 15.80 6.78 0.59
C HIS A 157 15.36 8.25 0.61
N HIS A 158 14.91 8.77 -0.53
CA HIS A 158 14.38 10.14 -0.60
C HIS A 158 13.07 10.25 0.18
N VAL A 159 12.17 9.26 0.04
CA VAL A 159 10.94 9.14 0.83
C VAL A 159 11.23 9.06 2.32
N SER A 160 12.19 8.22 2.72
CA SER A 160 12.61 8.08 4.11
C SER A 160 13.01 9.42 4.74
N ARG A 161 13.86 10.20 4.06
CA ARG A 161 14.24 11.54 4.52
C ARG A 161 13.06 12.52 4.55
N THR A 162 12.18 12.44 3.56
CA THR A 162 11.00 13.31 3.45
C THR A 162 10.02 13.07 4.60
N LEU A 163 9.70 11.81 4.89
CA LEU A 163 8.82 11.44 5.99
C LEU A 163 9.44 11.79 7.36
N ALA A 164 10.75 11.64 7.52
CA ALA A 164 11.45 12.02 8.74
C ALA A 164 11.33 13.52 9.05
N ARG A 165 11.34 14.39 8.02
CA ARG A 165 11.06 15.85 8.19
C ARG A 165 9.65 16.10 8.72
N GLY A 166 8.70 15.22 8.41
CA GLY A 166 7.33 15.22 8.93
C GLY A 166 7.12 14.45 10.23
N GLY A 167 8.19 13.97 10.88
CA GLY A 167 8.10 13.23 12.14
C GLY A 167 7.71 11.75 12.01
N VAL A 168 7.71 11.19 10.79
CA VAL A 168 7.38 9.77 10.54
C VAL A 168 8.64 9.00 10.16
N ARG A 169 9.00 7.98 10.95
CA ARG A 169 10.15 7.13 10.63
C ARG A 169 9.79 6.21 9.48
N CYS A 170 10.66 6.15 8.48
CA CYS A 170 10.51 5.26 7.33
C CYS A 170 11.85 4.60 7.02
N ARG A 171 11.88 3.27 6.90
CA ARG A 171 13.07 2.52 6.49
C ARG A 171 13.01 2.20 5.00
N ALA A 172 14.11 2.44 4.29
CA ALA A 172 14.28 1.85 2.96
C ALA A 172 14.58 0.35 3.12
N VAL A 173 13.84 -0.50 2.40
CA VAL A 173 13.94 -1.97 2.47
C VAL A 173 13.97 -2.58 1.08
N ARG A 174 14.36 -3.86 0.98
CA ARG A 174 14.30 -4.61 -0.29
C ARG A 174 12.91 -5.19 -0.54
N GLY A 175 12.67 -5.65 -1.77
CA GLY A 175 11.37 -6.15 -2.21
C GLY A 175 10.73 -7.21 -1.30
N ALA A 176 11.51 -8.17 -0.78
CA ALA A 176 10.95 -9.23 0.08
C ALA A 176 10.37 -8.67 1.38
N ASP A 177 11.13 -7.82 2.09
CA ASP A 177 10.67 -7.13 3.30
C ASP A 177 9.49 -6.20 3.00
N MET A 178 9.48 -5.58 1.81
CA MET A 178 8.36 -4.76 1.36
C MET A 178 7.08 -5.57 1.19
N TYR A 179 7.14 -6.73 0.54
CA TYR A 179 5.98 -7.61 0.38
C TYR A 179 5.46 -8.12 1.73
N VAL A 180 6.36 -8.47 2.66
CA VAL A 180 5.99 -8.82 4.04
C VAL A 180 5.23 -7.65 4.68
N ALA A 181 5.76 -6.43 4.62
CA ALA A 181 5.12 -5.26 5.21
C ALA A 181 3.77 -4.93 4.59
N VAL A 182 3.61 -5.10 3.27
CA VAL A 182 2.33 -4.91 2.56
C VAL A 182 1.30 -5.95 2.99
N VAL A 183 1.68 -7.23 3.09
CA VAL A 183 0.80 -8.30 3.55
C VAL A 183 0.36 -8.06 5.00
N GLU A 184 1.29 -7.75 5.91
CA GLU A 184 0.96 -7.44 7.30
C GLU A 184 0.02 -6.24 7.40
N LYS A 185 0.28 -5.19 6.61
CA LYS A 185 -0.56 -3.99 6.59
C LYS A 185 -1.97 -4.28 6.07
N LEU A 186 -2.08 -5.05 4.99
CA LEU A 186 -3.35 -5.46 4.41
C LEU A 186 -4.13 -6.32 5.41
N LEU A 187 -3.50 -7.33 6.01
CA LEU A 187 -4.13 -8.17 7.02
C LEU A 187 -4.61 -7.33 8.20
N TRP A 188 -3.78 -6.44 8.73
CA TRP A 188 -4.19 -5.54 9.81
C TRP A 188 -5.41 -4.70 9.39
N ALA A 189 -5.34 -4.10 8.20
CA ALA A 189 -6.39 -3.23 7.66
C ALA A 189 -7.68 -3.96 7.29
N CYS A 190 -7.66 -5.29 7.11
CA CYS A 190 -8.84 -6.13 6.86
C CYS A 190 -9.40 -6.73 8.15
N VAL A 191 -8.54 -7.17 9.07
CA VAL A 191 -8.94 -7.82 10.34
C VAL A 191 -9.46 -6.79 11.33
N PHE A 192 -8.69 -5.75 11.64
CA PHE A 192 -9.01 -4.88 12.77
C PHE A 192 -10.19 -3.95 12.52
N TRP A 193 -10.36 -3.43 11.30
CA TRP A 193 -11.56 -2.64 11.01
C TRP A 193 -12.84 -3.48 11.08
N MET A 194 -12.77 -4.72 10.56
CA MET A 194 -13.93 -5.61 10.48
C MET A 194 -14.34 -6.05 11.88
N LEU A 195 -13.37 -6.49 12.69
CA LEU A 195 -13.60 -6.80 14.11
C LEU A 195 -14.14 -5.58 14.85
N SER A 196 -13.51 -4.41 14.71
CA SER A 196 -13.97 -3.17 15.33
C SER A 196 -15.43 -2.86 14.97
N SER A 197 -15.77 -2.86 13.68
CA SER A 197 -17.13 -2.59 13.19
C SER A 197 -18.14 -3.63 13.68
N ALA A 198 -17.80 -4.92 13.62
CA ALA A 198 -18.64 -6.03 14.07
C ALA A 198 -18.84 -6.09 15.60
N LEU A 199 -17.95 -5.44 16.35
CA LEU A 199 -17.97 -5.31 17.81
C LEU A 199 -18.39 -3.91 18.27
N GLY A 200 -19.10 -3.15 17.43
CA GLY A 200 -19.71 -1.87 17.83
C GLY A 200 -18.73 -0.70 17.91
N GLY A 201 -17.68 -0.68 17.09
CA GLY A 201 -16.66 0.36 17.07
C GLY A 201 -15.59 0.19 18.15
N MET A 202 -15.33 -1.05 18.56
CA MET A 202 -14.32 -1.37 19.59
C MET A 202 -12.93 -0.88 19.17
N LYS A 203 -12.16 -0.36 20.13
CA LYS A 203 -10.79 0.10 19.88
C LYS A 203 -9.85 -1.07 19.62
N VAL A 204 -8.81 -0.84 18.84
CA VAL A 204 -7.87 -1.92 18.47
C VAL A 204 -7.10 -2.50 19.66
N GLY A 205 -6.89 -1.73 20.74
CA GLY A 205 -6.32 -2.23 21.99
C GLY A 205 -7.24 -3.26 22.66
N ASP A 206 -8.50 -2.90 22.86
CA ASP A 206 -9.51 -3.77 23.48
C ASP A 206 -9.73 -5.05 22.64
N ILE A 207 -9.69 -4.96 21.30
CA ILE A 207 -9.73 -6.14 20.41
C ILE A 207 -8.54 -7.07 20.66
N VAL A 208 -7.33 -6.53 20.87
CA VAL A 208 -6.16 -7.35 21.18
C VAL A 208 -6.30 -8.04 22.53
N GLU A 209 -6.90 -7.39 23.53
CA GLU A 209 -7.07 -7.92 24.87
C GLU A 209 -8.17 -8.98 24.95
N GLU A 210 -9.32 -8.73 24.32
CA GLU A 210 -10.52 -9.55 24.47
C GLU A 210 -10.75 -10.54 23.31
N HIS A 211 -10.19 -10.26 22.13
CA HIS A 211 -10.47 -10.98 20.87
C HIS A 211 -9.19 -11.43 20.14
N ARG A 212 -8.10 -11.68 20.88
CA ARG A 212 -6.82 -12.13 20.30
C ARG A 212 -6.95 -13.42 19.48
N ASP A 213 -7.80 -14.34 19.94
CA ASP A 213 -8.04 -15.61 19.25
C ASP A 213 -8.75 -15.40 17.91
N ASP A 214 -9.68 -14.44 17.83
CA ASP A 214 -10.31 -14.06 16.56
C ASP A 214 -9.30 -13.46 15.59
N VAL A 215 -8.38 -12.61 16.07
CA VAL A 215 -7.29 -12.04 15.27
C VAL A 215 -6.38 -13.15 14.72
N ALA A 216 -5.98 -14.10 15.57
CA ALA A 216 -5.15 -15.23 15.18
C ALA A 216 -5.86 -16.13 14.17
N ALA A 217 -7.13 -16.46 14.42
CA ALA A 217 -7.93 -17.33 13.57
C ALA A 217 -8.22 -16.71 12.19
N LEU A 218 -8.50 -15.41 12.13
CA LEU A 218 -8.64 -14.69 10.85
C LEU A 218 -7.32 -14.62 10.10
N THR A 219 -6.21 -14.33 10.80
CA THR A 219 -4.88 -14.29 10.17
C THR A 219 -4.51 -15.65 9.58
N ALA A 220 -4.77 -16.75 10.30
CA ALA A 220 -4.53 -18.10 9.82
C ALA A 220 -5.37 -18.49 8.59
N GLU A 221 -6.59 -17.94 8.45
CA GLU A 221 -7.42 -18.16 7.25
C GLU A 221 -6.97 -17.29 6.06
N LEU A 222 -6.61 -16.03 6.30
CA LEU A 222 -6.36 -15.04 5.25
C LEU A 222 -4.92 -15.02 4.73
N LEU A 223 -3.95 -15.48 5.53
CA LEU A 223 -2.55 -15.48 5.13
C LEU A 223 -2.24 -16.47 3.98
N PRO A 224 -2.74 -17.72 3.98
CA PRO A 224 -2.41 -18.67 2.92
C PRO A 224 -2.83 -18.22 1.50
N PRO A 225 -4.05 -17.66 1.28
CA PRO A 225 -4.41 -17.08 -0.02
C PRO A 225 -3.45 -15.98 -0.50
N LEU A 226 -3.01 -15.08 0.40
CA LEU A 226 -2.04 -14.04 0.08
C LEU A 226 -0.68 -14.62 -0.33
N CYS A 227 -0.18 -15.63 0.40
CA CYS A 227 1.07 -16.30 0.07
C CYS A 227 0.98 -17.03 -1.30
N ARG A 228 -0.18 -17.62 -1.64
CA ARG A 228 -0.40 -18.17 -2.99
C ARG A 228 -0.36 -17.10 -4.07
N GLN A 229 -0.94 -15.92 -3.83
CA GLN A 229 -0.87 -14.81 -4.78
C GLN A 229 0.56 -14.32 -5.00
N LEU A 230 1.35 -14.16 -3.92
CA LEU A 230 2.76 -13.81 -4.05
C LEU A 230 3.55 -14.82 -4.88
N ARG A 231 3.28 -16.12 -4.73
CA ARG A 231 3.88 -17.17 -5.58
C ARG A 231 3.42 -17.10 -7.03
N ALA A 232 2.13 -16.85 -7.27
CA ALA A 232 1.61 -16.70 -8.62
C ALA A 232 2.29 -15.51 -9.33
N MET A 233 2.47 -14.39 -8.62
CA MET A 233 3.24 -13.25 -9.13
C MET A 233 4.69 -13.62 -9.46
N ALA A 234 5.34 -14.43 -8.62
CA ALA A 234 6.70 -14.90 -8.87
C ALA A 234 6.80 -15.86 -10.08
N ALA A 235 5.72 -16.57 -10.41
CA ALA A 235 5.68 -17.53 -11.51
C ALA A 235 5.47 -16.88 -12.90
N VAL A 236 4.85 -15.70 -12.96
CA VAL A 236 4.57 -15.00 -14.22
C VAL A 236 5.85 -14.61 -14.98
N PRO A 237 6.90 -14.05 -14.35
CA PRO A 237 8.16 -13.78 -15.03
C PRO A 237 8.91 -15.05 -15.46
N ALA A 238 8.82 -16.15 -14.71
CA ALA A 238 9.53 -17.39 -15.03
C ALA A 238 9.00 -18.07 -16.31
N ALA A 239 7.68 -18.02 -16.54
CA ALA A 239 7.06 -18.61 -17.74
C ALA A 239 7.32 -17.77 -19.01
N ALA A 240 7.36 -16.44 -18.89
CA ALA A 240 7.67 -15.55 -20.01
C ALA A 240 9.17 -15.62 -20.41
N VAL A 241 10.06 -15.76 -19.43
CA VAL A 241 11.52 -15.86 -19.66
C VAL A 241 11.93 -17.19 -20.30
N ALA A 242 11.22 -18.29 -20.07
CA ALA A 242 11.51 -19.57 -20.70
C ALA A 242 11.25 -19.59 -22.23
N VAL A 243 10.47 -18.64 -22.75
CA VAL A 243 10.12 -18.55 -24.19
C VAL A 243 11.10 -17.65 -24.97
N ALA A 244 11.79 -16.72 -24.29
CA ALA A 244 12.73 -15.77 -24.90
C ALA A 244 14.18 -16.18 -24.61
N ALA A 245 14.66 -17.22 -25.29
CA ALA A 245 16.08 -17.57 -25.31
C ALA A 245 16.81 -16.70 -26.35
N GLY A 246 17.35 -15.55 -25.91
CA GLY A 246 18.17 -14.66 -26.73
C GLY A 246 18.45 -13.32 -26.04
N GLU A 247 19.59 -13.28 -25.34
CA GLU A 247 20.44 -12.13 -24.96
C GLU A 247 19.83 -10.90 -24.24
N GLU A 248 20.29 -10.75 -22.97
CA GLU A 248 20.26 -9.59 -22.04
C GLU A 248 18.92 -8.86 -21.74
N GLU A 249 18.75 -8.45 -20.47
CA GLU A 249 17.61 -7.66 -19.92
C GLU A 249 16.26 -8.39 -19.79
N ASP A 250 15.98 -9.08 -18.67
CA ASP A 250 15.19 -8.47 -17.59
C ASP A 250 15.60 -9.03 -16.21
N SER A 251 16.67 -8.47 -15.62
CA SER A 251 17.14 -8.85 -14.27
C SER A 251 16.22 -8.33 -13.17
N ALA A 252 15.62 -7.15 -13.36
CA ALA A 252 14.79 -6.47 -12.37
C ALA A 252 13.44 -7.19 -12.16
N GLY A 253 12.77 -7.63 -13.22
CA GLY A 253 11.55 -8.44 -13.14
C GLY A 253 11.78 -9.77 -12.43
N ARG A 254 12.95 -10.41 -12.67
CA ARG A 254 13.36 -11.64 -11.97
C ARG A 254 13.67 -11.40 -10.49
N GLU A 255 14.29 -10.27 -10.13
CA GLU A 255 14.50 -9.89 -8.73
C GLU A 255 13.18 -9.66 -8.00
N ALA A 256 12.22 -8.96 -8.62
CA ALA A 256 10.90 -8.73 -8.07
C ALA A 256 10.11 -10.04 -7.85
N ALA A 257 10.20 -10.98 -8.79
CA ALA A 257 9.64 -12.33 -8.65
C ALA A 257 10.28 -13.10 -7.49
N GLY A 258 11.61 -13.11 -7.42
CA GLY A 258 12.36 -13.76 -6.34
C GLY A 258 12.00 -13.17 -4.97
N ALA A 259 11.83 -11.85 -4.88
CA ALA A 259 11.38 -11.15 -3.68
C ALA A 259 9.98 -11.57 -3.24
N ALA A 260 9.02 -11.70 -4.16
CA ALA A 260 7.66 -12.15 -3.84
C ALA A 260 7.66 -13.61 -3.32
N ALA A 261 8.43 -14.50 -3.95
CA ALA A 261 8.57 -15.89 -3.50
C ALA A 261 9.23 -15.99 -2.11
N ALA A 262 10.30 -15.22 -1.87
CA ALA A 262 10.99 -15.16 -0.58
C ALA A 262 10.08 -14.61 0.54
N ALA A 263 9.26 -13.60 0.23
CA ALA A 263 8.27 -13.07 1.16
C ALA A 263 7.20 -14.12 1.52
N ALA A 264 6.66 -14.83 0.53
CA ALA A 264 5.69 -15.91 0.76
C ALA A 264 6.25 -17.01 1.69
N ALA A 265 7.48 -17.47 1.43
CA ALA A 265 8.15 -18.46 2.28
C ALA A 265 8.36 -17.94 3.72
N THR A 266 8.79 -16.68 3.85
CA THR A 266 8.99 -16.02 5.15
C THR A 266 7.68 -15.97 5.93
N LEU A 267 6.60 -15.50 5.31
CA LEU A 267 5.28 -15.34 5.92
C LEU A 267 4.70 -16.67 6.42
N GLU A 268 4.73 -17.71 5.59
CA GLU A 268 4.18 -19.03 5.96
C GLU A 268 4.95 -19.69 7.10
N ALA A 269 6.28 -19.58 7.08
CA ALA A 269 7.12 -20.09 8.16
C ALA A 269 6.88 -19.39 9.50
N GLY A 270 6.17 -18.25 9.52
CA GLY A 270 5.97 -17.43 10.71
C GLY A 270 4.57 -16.85 10.85
N THR A 271 3.53 -17.67 10.72
CA THR A 271 2.14 -17.22 10.95
C THR A 271 1.98 -16.59 12.36
N GLU A 272 2.55 -17.20 13.39
CA GLU A 272 2.54 -16.63 14.75
C GLU A 272 3.25 -15.28 14.85
N ARG A 273 4.36 -15.10 14.09
CA ARG A 273 5.07 -13.83 14.00
C ARG A 273 4.21 -12.76 13.31
N VAL A 274 3.46 -13.13 12.27
CA VAL A 274 2.50 -12.21 11.61
C VAL A 274 1.43 -11.77 12.60
N VAL A 275 0.84 -12.70 13.36
CA VAL A 275 -0.13 -12.35 14.43
C VAL A 275 0.51 -11.43 15.47
N ALA A 276 1.73 -11.72 15.92
CA ALA A 276 2.45 -10.89 16.87
C ALA A 276 2.70 -9.47 16.34
N ALA A 277 3.11 -9.34 15.07
CA ALA A 277 3.31 -8.05 14.40
C ALA A 277 2.02 -7.21 14.31
N LEU A 278 0.90 -7.86 14.00
CA LEU A 278 -0.43 -7.22 13.96
C LEU A 278 -0.85 -6.72 15.35
N VAL A 279 -0.62 -7.54 16.39
CA VAL A 279 -0.90 -7.20 17.79
C VAL A 279 -0.02 -6.05 18.27
N GLU A 280 1.29 -6.13 18.05
CA GLU A 280 2.26 -5.10 18.45
C GLU A 280 1.91 -3.74 17.84
N TYR A 281 1.61 -3.72 16.53
CA TYR A 281 1.19 -2.49 15.87
C TYR A 281 -0.11 -1.94 16.48
N SER A 282 -1.11 -2.80 16.71
CA SER A 282 -2.38 -2.40 17.31
C SER A 282 -2.20 -1.78 18.69
N LEU A 283 -1.33 -2.34 19.54
CA LEU A 283 -1.02 -1.80 20.86
C LEU A 283 -0.32 -0.42 20.77
N SER A 284 0.51 -0.17 19.75
CA SER A 284 1.13 1.16 19.53
C SER A 284 0.11 2.27 19.24
N ILE A 285 -1.09 1.88 18.79
CA ILE A 285 -2.23 2.74 18.51
C ILE A 285 -3.49 2.26 19.24
N ALA A 286 -3.35 1.75 20.47
CA ALA A 286 -4.42 1.06 21.20
C ALA A 286 -5.76 1.82 21.27
N GLY A 287 -5.73 3.16 21.33
CA GLY A 287 -6.93 4.00 21.37
C GLY A 287 -7.64 4.21 20.03
N ALA A 288 -7.10 3.71 18.92
CA ALA A 288 -7.66 3.93 17.58
C ALA A 288 -8.92 3.09 17.34
N VAL A 289 -9.90 3.70 16.68
CA VAL A 289 -11.08 3.03 16.13
C VAL A 289 -11.00 3.15 14.60
N PRO A 290 -10.78 2.04 13.86
CA PRO A 290 -10.72 2.10 12.40
C PRO A 290 -12.04 2.58 11.79
N SER A 291 -11.96 3.41 10.75
CA SER A 291 -13.14 3.94 10.07
C SER A 291 -13.81 2.87 9.20
N ARG A 292 -15.10 2.58 9.50
CA ARG A 292 -15.96 1.73 8.67
C ARG A 292 -16.12 2.32 7.26
N ASP A 293 -16.42 3.61 7.17
CA ASP A 293 -16.67 4.28 5.88
C ASP A 293 -15.47 4.17 4.95
N MET A 294 -14.26 4.39 5.48
CA MET A 294 -13.02 4.23 4.71
C MET A 294 -12.82 2.78 4.26
N ALA A 295 -13.10 1.81 5.13
CA ALA A 295 -12.94 0.40 4.79
C ALA A 295 -13.95 -0.09 3.74
N VAL A 296 -15.18 0.43 3.75
CA VAL A 296 -16.20 0.17 2.73
C VAL A 296 -15.85 0.86 1.41
N ALA A 297 -15.38 2.12 1.45
CA ALA A 297 -14.95 2.83 0.25
C ALA A 297 -13.76 2.15 -0.45
N GLU A 298 -12.84 1.58 0.32
CA GLU A 298 -11.69 0.84 -0.21
C GLU A 298 -11.90 -0.68 -0.30
N PHE A 299 -13.15 -1.15 -0.20
CA PHE A 299 -13.46 -2.58 -0.06
C PHE A 299 -12.81 -3.44 -1.15
N ARG A 300 -12.94 -3.03 -2.42
CA ARG A 300 -12.35 -3.69 -3.60
C ARG A 300 -10.86 -3.98 -3.43
N TRP A 301 -10.11 -3.05 -2.83
CA TRP A 301 -8.65 -3.13 -2.70
C TRP A 301 -8.21 -3.84 -1.41
N ARG A 302 -9.14 -4.14 -0.51
CA ARG A 302 -8.88 -4.74 0.80
C ARG A 302 -9.58 -6.09 0.93
N ASN A 303 -10.73 -6.14 1.58
CA ASN A 303 -11.47 -7.38 1.83
C ASN A 303 -12.01 -7.99 0.52
N GLY A 304 -12.42 -7.17 -0.45
CA GLY A 304 -12.82 -7.63 -1.79
C GLY A 304 -11.69 -8.37 -2.49
N ALA A 305 -10.48 -7.80 -2.48
CA ALA A 305 -9.30 -8.47 -3.02
C ALA A 305 -9.03 -9.82 -2.33
N LEU A 306 -9.23 -9.94 -1.00
CA LEU A 306 -9.09 -11.23 -0.31
C LEU A 306 -10.17 -12.24 -0.69
N LEU A 307 -11.41 -11.79 -0.90
CA LEU A 307 -12.51 -12.65 -1.37
C LEU A 307 -12.23 -13.20 -2.78
N ASP A 308 -11.62 -12.38 -3.66
CA ASP A 308 -11.20 -12.81 -5.00
C ASP A 308 -10.09 -13.87 -4.98
N MET A 309 -9.38 -14.04 -3.86
CA MET A 309 -8.32 -15.05 -3.69
C MET A 309 -8.83 -16.44 -3.29
N GLY A 310 -10.14 -16.55 -3.03
CA GLY A 310 -10.82 -17.83 -2.76
C GLY A 310 -11.66 -17.83 -1.48
N PRO A 311 -12.20 -19.01 -1.10
CA PRO A 311 -13.11 -19.14 0.03
C PRO A 311 -12.46 -18.76 1.37
N THR A 312 -13.11 -17.86 2.10
CA THR A 312 -12.69 -17.40 3.44
C THR A 312 -13.91 -17.34 4.37
N PRO A 313 -14.46 -18.50 4.80
CA PRO A 313 -15.75 -18.56 5.50
C PRO A 313 -15.78 -17.78 6.82
N ARG A 314 -14.69 -17.77 7.60
CA ARG A 314 -14.61 -17.01 8.85
C ARG A 314 -14.59 -15.51 8.58
N HIS A 315 -13.78 -15.07 7.62
CA HIS A 315 -13.76 -13.69 7.14
C HIS A 315 -15.14 -13.24 6.65
N VAL A 316 -15.82 -14.02 5.82
CA VAL A 316 -17.18 -13.72 5.34
C VAL A 316 -18.17 -13.59 6.51
N ALA A 317 -18.10 -14.49 7.50
CA ALA A 317 -18.98 -14.41 8.67
C ALA A 317 -18.78 -13.09 9.44
N TRP A 318 -17.53 -12.67 9.62
CA TRP A 318 -17.21 -11.40 10.26
C TRP A 318 -17.58 -10.18 9.40
N LEU A 319 -17.42 -10.23 8.07
CA LEU A 319 -17.86 -9.15 7.17
C LEU A 319 -19.38 -8.95 7.25
N ARG A 320 -20.15 -10.04 7.29
CA ARG A 320 -21.60 -9.98 7.51
C ARG A 320 -21.95 -9.37 8.86
N ARG A 321 -21.25 -9.79 9.93
CA ARG A 321 -21.43 -9.22 11.27
C ARG A 321 -21.05 -7.73 11.34
N ALA A 322 -20.05 -7.30 10.57
CA ALA A 322 -19.65 -5.90 10.43
C ALA A 322 -20.68 -5.06 9.63
N GLY A 323 -21.73 -5.69 9.10
CA GLY A 323 -22.77 -5.02 8.32
C GLY A 323 -22.29 -4.58 6.95
N VAL A 324 -21.40 -5.36 6.31
CA VAL A 324 -21.04 -5.13 4.90
C VAL A 324 -22.26 -5.43 4.01
N PRO A 325 -22.65 -4.50 3.12
CA PRO A 325 -23.76 -4.71 2.18
C PRO A 325 -23.61 -6.01 1.38
N GLN A 326 -24.72 -6.74 1.23
CA GLN A 326 -24.71 -8.02 0.52
C GLN A 326 -24.33 -7.86 -0.95
N GLU A 327 -24.62 -6.73 -1.57
CA GLU A 327 -24.27 -6.39 -2.95
C GLU A 327 -22.75 -6.33 -3.13
N LEU A 328 -22.03 -5.78 -2.14
CA LEU A 328 -20.56 -5.76 -2.16
C LEU A 328 -19.97 -7.16 -1.99
N LEU A 329 -20.58 -8.01 -1.16
CA LEU A 329 -20.15 -9.40 -1.01
C LEU A 329 -20.40 -10.21 -2.29
N GLN A 330 -21.56 -10.02 -2.93
CA GLN A 330 -21.92 -10.69 -4.20
C GLN A 330 -21.01 -10.29 -5.35
N ALA A 331 -20.58 -9.04 -5.42
CA ALA A 331 -19.62 -8.57 -6.42
C ALA A 331 -18.30 -9.37 -6.40
N HIS A 332 -17.98 -10.00 -5.27
CA HIS A 332 -16.80 -10.84 -5.05
C HIS A 332 -17.16 -12.33 -4.85
N GLY A 333 -18.29 -12.78 -5.44
CA GLY A 333 -18.65 -14.20 -5.50
C GLY A 333 -19.20 -14.81 -4.21
N VAL A 334 -19.51 -14.01 -3.18
CA VAL A 334 -20.11 -14.50 -1.94
C VAL A 334 -21.63 -14.56 -2.08
N ALA A 335 -22.19 -15.77 -2.03
CA ALA A 335 -23.63 -15.99 -2.09
C ALA A 335 -24.38 -15.30 -0.93
N ALA A 336 -25.65 -14.98 -1.15
CA ALA A 336 -26.54 -14.59 -0.05
C ALA A 336 -26.63 -15.75 0.95
N GLY A 337 -26.43 -15.45 2.24
CA GLY A 337 -26.66 -16.44 3.29
C GLY A 337 -28.16 -16.78 3.32
N VAL A 338 -28.47 -18.07 3.50
CA VAL A 338 -29.83 -18.53 3.85
C VAL A 338 -30.07 -18.23 5.33
#